data_AF-V6IWC0-F1
#
_entry.id   AF-V6IWC0-F1
#
_cell.length_a   1.000
_cell.length_b   1.000
_cell.length_c   1.000
_cell.angle_alpha   90.00
_cell.angle_beta   90.00
_cell.angle_gamma   90.00
#
_symmetry.space_group_name_H-M   'P 1'
#
loop_
_entity.id
_entity.type
_entity.pdbx_description
1 polymer ?
#
loop_
_entity_poly.entity_id
_entity_poly.type
_entity_poly.pdbx_seq_one_letter_code
_entity_poly.pdbx_strand_id
1 'polypeptide(L)'
;MHRKSLLKLNLFSCLYGFLLFVLTFMIFQPYRAATILNISVDTVSKGFFFVAILAAVIYMSFMSRFARQRPTDRKAALAIALYAVIWFPYWLLFVLIAFYLFR
;
A
#
# COMPACT_ATOMS: atom_id res chain seq x y z
N MET A 1 1.92 24.23 3.32
CA MET A 1 1.55 22.89 3.86
C MET A 1 2.33 22.67 5.14
N HIS A 2 1.70 22.47 6.30
CA HIS A 2 2.42 22.29 7.56
C HIS A 2 3.25 20.99 7.54
N ARG A 3 4.50 21.04 8.00
CA ARG A 3 5.48 19.92 8.06
C ARG A 3 4.88 18.62 8.66
N LYS A 4 3.96 18.75 9.62
CA LYS A 4 3.22 17.64 10.23
C LYS A 4 2.32 16.87 9.25
N SER A 5 1.76 17.53 8.23
CA SER A 5 0.93 16.91 7.20
C SER A 5 1.76 16.08 6.22
N LEU A 6 2.96 16.56 5.87
CA LEU A 6 3.89 15.83 5.00
C LEU A 6 4.40 14.53 5.63
N LEU A 7 4.77 14.59 6.92
CA LEU A 7 5.21 13.41 7.65
C LEU A 7 4.09 12.35 7.71
N LYS A 8 2.85 12.76 8.02
CA LYS A 8 1.69 11.87 8.02
C LYS A 8 1.48 11.21 6.66
N LEU A 9 1.60 11.97 5.59
CA LEU A 9 1.43 11.48 4.21
C LEU A 9 2.48 10.44 3.85
N ASN A 10 3.76 10.71 4.14
CA ASN A 10 4.83 9.74 3.92
C ASN A 10 4.65 8.46 4.75
N LEU A 11 4.29 8.60 6.03
CA LEU A 11 4.05 7.44 6.89
C LEU A 11 2.90 6.58 6.35
N PHE A 12 1.82 7.21 5.90
CA PHE A 12 0.69 6.53 5.27
C PHE A 12 1.08 5.86 3.94
N SER A 13 1.83 6.53 3.07
CA SER A 13 2.29 5.94 1.81
C SER A 13 3.25 4.77 2.05
N CYS A 14 4.08 4.83 3.08
CA CYS A 14 4.95 3.72 3.50
C CYS A 14 4.12 2.54 4.03
N LEU A 15 3.17 2.79 4.93
CA LEU A 15 2.23 1.78 5.42
C LEU A 15 1.44 1.13 4.28
N TYR A 16 0.94 1.92 3.34
CA TYR A 16 0.21 1.42 2.19
C TYR A 16 1.11 0.58 1.27
N GLY A 17 2.32 1.05 0.97
CA GLY A 17 3.31 0.30 0.21
C GLY A 17 3.71 -1.02 0.88
N PHE A 18 3.85 -1.03 2.21
CA PHE A 18 4.12 -2.23 3.00
C PHE A 18 2.95 -3.21 2.94
N LEU A 19 1.73 -2.72 3.07
CA LEU A 19 0.53 -3.54 3.00
C LEU A 19 0.36 -4.18 1.61
N LEU A 20 0.56 -3.40 0.56
CA LEU A 20 0.62 -3.89 -0.82
C LEU A 20 1.72 -4.92 -1.00
N PHE A 21 2.90 -4.70 -0.43
CA PHE A 21 3.99 -5.67 -0.47
C PHE A 21 3.61 -7.00 0.19
N VAL A 22 3.08 -6.97 1.42
CA VAL A 22 2.64 -8.19 2.14
C VAL A 22 1.62 -8.96 1.29
N LEU A 23 0.67 -8.24 0.71
CA LEU A 23 -0.33 -8.81 -0.19
C LEU A 23 0.30 -9.43 -1.45
N THR A 24 1.23 -8.73 -2.07
CA THR A 24 1.95 -9.18 -3.27
C THR A 24 2.79 -10.43 -2.97
N PHE A 25 3.46 -10.47 -1.81
CA PHE A 25 4.23 -11.61 -1.35
C PHE A 25 3.35 -12.85 -1.13
N MET A 26 2.17 -12.68 -0.53
CA MET A 26 1.20 -13.76 -0.36
C MET A 26 0.73 -14.37 -1.68
N ILE A 27 0.63 -13.58 -2.76
CA ILE A 27 0.28 -14.08 -4.11
C ILE A 27 1.43 -14.86 -4.73
N PHE A 28 2.65 -14.32 -4.69
CA PHE A 28 3.78 -14.91 -5.40
C PHE A 28 4.41 -16.11 -4.68
N GLN A 29 4.22 -16.22 -3.36
CA GLN A 29 4.76 -17.31 -2.53
C GLN A 29 3.68 -17.88 -1.60
N PRO A 30 2.55 -18.38 -2.13
CA PRO A 30 1.39 -18.75 -1.32
C PRO A 30 1.68 -19.96 -0.42
N TYR A 31 2.57 -20.86 -0.85
CA TYR A 31 3.05 -21.98 -0.02
C TYR A 31 3.85 -21.51 1.20
N ARG A 32 4.82 -20.60 1.02
CA ARG A 32 5.61 -20.07 2.14
C ARG A 32 4.73 -19.25 3.09
N ALA A 33 3.82 -18.45 2.54
CA ALA A 33 2.87 -17.69 3.34
C ALA A 33 1.94 -18.60 4.16
N ALA A 34 1.43 -19.68 3.57
CA ALA A 34 0.62 -20.69 4.24
C ALA A 34 1.39 -21.37 5.40
N THR A 35 2.66 -21.71 5.19
CA THR A 35 3.52 -22.29 6.24
C THR A 35 3.77 -21.33 7.39
N ILE A 36 4.07 -20.06 7.11
CA ILE A 36 4.32 -19.03 8.15
C ILE A 36 3.05 -18.80 8.98
N LEU A 37 1.89 -18.75 8.32
CA LEU A 37 0.61 -18.46 8.96
C LEU A 37 -0.09 -19.71 9.51
N ASN A 38 0.46 -20.91 9.30
CA ASN A 38 -0.16 -22.19 9.67
C ASN A 38 -1.61 -22.35 9.16
N ILE A 39 -1.88 -21.89 7.94
CA ILE A 39 -3.20 -21.99 7.30
C ILE A 39 -3.10 -22.68 5.94
N SER A 40 -4.24 -23.08 5.38
CA SER A 40 -4.26 -23.68 4.05
C SER A 40 -3.94 -22.66 2.95
N VAL A 41 -3.31 -23.12 1.86
CA VAL A 41 -2.99 -22.31 0.68
C VAL A 41 -4.25 -21.71 0.03
N ASP A 42 -5.37 -22.44 0.08
CA ASP A 42 -6.67 -21.96 -0.42
C ASP A 42 -7.22 -20.81 0.42
N THR A 43 -7.01 -20.86 1.75
CA THR A 43 -7.35 -19.76 2.67
C THR A 43 -6.51 -18.52 2.42
N VAL A 44 -5.21 -18.66 2.12
CA VAL A 44 -4.33 -17.54 1.76
C VAL A 44 -4.84 -16.84 0.50
N SER A 45 -5.21 -17.62 -0.52
CA SER A 45 -5.68 -17.10 -1.82
C SER A 45 -7.02 -16.35 -1.70
N LYS A 46 -7.96 -16.88 -0.90
CA LYS A 46 -9.26 -16.22 -0.63
C LYS A 46 -9.12 -14.99 0.28
N GLY A 47 -8.29 -15.10 1.32
CA GLY A 47 -8.00 -13.99 2.24
C GLY A 47 -7.34 -12.81 1.54
N PHE A 48 -6.46 -13.08 0.56
CA PHE A 48 -5.82 -12.05 -0.25
C PHE A 48 -6.83 -11.11 -0.92
N PHE A 49 -7.84 -11.65 -1.62
CA PHE A 49 -8.82 -10.82 -2.33
C PHE A 49 -9.56 -9.88 -1.37
N PHE A 50 -9.95 -10.40 -0.20
CA PHE A 50 -10.64 -9.59 0.80
C PHE A 50 -9.76 -8.45 1.33
N VAL A 51 -8.50 -8.76 1.67
CA VAL A 51 -7.57 -7.75 2.20
C VAL A 51 -7.16 -6.74 1.12
N ALA A 52 -6.99 -7.16 -0.15
CA ALA A 52 -6.69 -6.26 -1.26
C ALA A 52 -7.84 -5.29 -1.55
N ILE A 53 -9.09 -5.79 -1.57
CA ILE A 53 -10.28 -4.93 -1.70
C ILE A 53 -10.37 -3.97 -0.52
N LEU A 54 -10.20 -4.45 0.71
CA LEU A 54 -10.26 -3.61 1.91
C LEU A 54 -9.18 -2.52 1.88
N ALA A 55 -7.96 -2.85 1.47
CA ALA A 55 -6.85 -1.90 1.32
C ALA A 55 -7.17 -0.83 0.27
N ALA A 56 -7.74 -1.22 -0.87
CA ALA A 56 -8.16 -0.30 -1.93
C ALA A 56 -9.27 0.65 -1.43
N VAL A 57 -10.28 0.13 -0.72
CA VAL A 57 -11.37 0.95 -0.16
C VAL A 57 -10.86 1.94 0.88
N ILE A 58 -9.96 1.52 1.78
CA ILE A 58 -9.34 2.40 2.79
C ILE A 58 -8.55 3.51 2.10
N TYR A 59 -7.72 3.16 1.11
CA TYR A 59 -6.91 4.12 0.37
C TYR A 59 -7.78 5.12 -0.38
N MET A 60 -8.81 4.66 -1.10
CA MET A 60 -9.73 5.51 -1.85
C MET A 60 -10.53 6.43 -0.93
N SER A 61 -10.99 5.92 0.22
CA SER A 61 -11.68 6.71 1.24
C SER A 61 -10.79 7.80 1.83
N PHE A 62 -9.52 7.49 2.10
CA PHE A 62 -8.54 8.45 2.60
C PHE A 62 -8.22 9.53 1.56
N MET A 63 -7.95 9.13 0.32
CA MET A 63 -7.64 10.06 -0.78
C MET A 63 -8.84 10.94 -1.13
N SER A 64 -10.07 10.42 -1.10
CA SER A 64 -11.28 11.23 -1.33
C SER A 64 -11.49 12.28 -0.24
N ARG A 65 -11.22 11.98 1.03
CA ARG A 65 -11.27 12.95 2.13
C ARG A 65 -10.20 14.02 1.98
N PHE A 66 -9.00 13.64 1.55
CA PHE A 66 -7.91 14.58 1.28
C PHE A 66 -8.23 15.51 0.10
N ALA A 67 -8.79 14.96 -0.98
CA ALA A 67 -9.20 15.72 -2.17
C ALA A 67 -10.33 16.71 -1.88
N ARG A 68 -11.27 16.38 -0.98
CA ARG A 68 -12.34 17.30 -0.56
C ARG A 68 -11.85 18.48 0.28
N GLN A 69 -10.66 18.39 0.91
CA GLN A 69 -10.19 19.40 1.86
C GLN A 69 -9.41 20.58 1.27
N ARG A 70 -8.98 20.58 -0.02
CA ARG A 70 -8.35 21.73 -0.75
C ARG A 70 -7.73 21.28 -2.10
N PRO A 71 -7.43 22.19 -3.07
CA PRO A 71 -8.14 23.37 -3.58
C PRO A 71 -8.31 23.32 -5.12
N THR A 72 -9.06 24.27 -5.69
CA THR A 72 -9.30 24.56 -7.13
C THR A 72 -8.05 24.86 -7.97
N ASP A 73 -6.84 24.67 -7.43
CA ASP A 73 -5.59 25.19 -7.97
C ASP A 73 -4.68 24.06 -8.49
N ARG A 74 -4.23 24.15 -9.74
CA ARG A 74 -3.52 23.06 -10.46
C ARG A 74 -2.25 22.58 -9.74
N LYS A 75 -1.57 23.48 -9.02
CA LYS A 75 -0.34 23.16 -8.27
C LYS A 75 -0.60 22.22 -7.10
N ALA A 76 -1.74 22.36 -6.43
CA ALA A 76 -2.09 21.50 -5.31
C ALA A 76 -2.61 20.14 -5.77
N ALA A 77 -3.32 20.08 -6.90
CA ALA A 77 -3.68 18.82 -7.55
C ALA A 77 -2.43 18.02 -7.98
N LEU A 78 -1.43 18.68 -8.58
CA LEU A 78 -0.16 18.05 -8.92
C LEU A 78 0.57 17.51 -7.68
N ALA A 79 0.61 18.30 -6.61
CA ALA A 79 1.20 17.85 -5.35
C ALA A 79 0.50 16.59 -4.83
N ILE A 80 -0.84 16.58 -4.76
CA ILE A 80 -1.63 15.41 -4.33
C ILE A 80 -1.37 14.20 -5.23
N ALA A 81 -1.29 14.40 -6.55
CA ALA A 81 -0.98 13.33 -7.50
C ALA A 81 0.42 12.75 -7.27
N LEU A 82 1.43 13.60 -7.06
CA LEU A 82 2.78 13.14 -6.72
C LEU A 82 2.79 12.37 -5.39
N TYR A 83 2.08 12.87 -4.37
CA TYR A 83 1.92 12.17 -3.09
C TYR A 83 1.16 10.84 -3.23
N ALA A 84 0.21 10.75 -4.15
CA ALA A 84 -0.51 9.54 -4.50
C ALA A 84 0.37 8.48 -5.17
N VAL A 85 1.55 8.84 -5.66
CA VAL A 85 2.49 7.91 -6.33
C VAL A 85 3.65 7.53 -5.40
N ILE A 86 3.85 8.23 -4.27
CA ILE A 86 4.93 7.96 -3.30
C ILE A 86 4.86 6.56 -2.68
N TRP A 87 3.70 5.90 -2.67
CA TRP A 87 3.63 4.52 -2.19
C TRP A 87 4.34 3.52 -3.12
N PHE A 88 4.44 3.81 -4.42
CA PHE A 88 5.01 2.89 -5.40
C PHE A 88 6.50 2.64 -5.19
N PRO A 89 7.36 3.65 -4.95
CA PRO A 89 8.75 3.43 -4.55
C PRO A 89 8.89 2.55 -3.31
N TYR A 90 8.03 2.73 -2.30
CA TYR A 90 8.06 1.90 -1.08
C TYR A 90 7.67 0.46 -1.40
N TRP A 91 6.58 0.25 -2.15
CA TRP A 91 6.19 -1.09 -2.60
C TRP A 91 7.32 -1.77 -3.38
N LEU A 92 7.91 -1.08 -4.36
CA LEU A 92 9.01 -1.61 -5.17
C LEU A 92 10.22 -1.97 -4.30
N LEU A 93 10.58 -1.10 -3.35
CA LEU A 93 11.66 -1.37 -2.40
C LEU A 93 11.40 -2.64 -1.58
N PHE A 94 10.19 -2.81 -1.04
CA PHE A 94 9.86 -4.00 -0.27
C PHE A 94 9.87 -5.28 -1.13
N VAL A 95 9.37 -5.21 -2.37
CA VAL A 95 9.44 -6.33 -3.33
C VAL A 95 10.89 -6.70 -3.62
N LEU A 96 11.77 -5.72 -3.87
CA LEU A 96 13.20 -5.95 -4.11
C LEU A 96 13.90 -6.57 -2.89
N ILE A 97 13.62 -6.07 -1.69
CA ILE A 97 14.15 -6.64 -0.44
C ILE A 97 13.71 -8.10 -0.30
N ALA A 98 12.44 -8.39 -0.52
CA ALA A 98 11.94 -9.76 -0.45
C ALA A 98 12.56 -10.66 -1.51
N PHE A 99 12.70 -10.18 -2.74
CA PHE A 99 13.38 -10.93 -3.80
C PHE A 99 14.83 -11.27 -3.41
N TYR A 100 15.54 -10.33 -2.78
CA TYR A 100 16.90 -10.58 -2.28
C TYR A 100 16.94 -11.58 -1.12
N LEU A 101 16.02 -11.47 -0.15
CA LEU A 101 16.00 -12.32 1.04
C LEU A 101 15.49 -13.75 0.79
N PHE A 102 14.64 -13.93 -0.22
CA PHE A 102 13.93 -15.19 -0.48
C PHE A 102 14.37 -15.93 -1.74
N ARG A 103 15.36 -15.39 -2.47
CA ARG A 103 16.15 -16.11 -3.48
C ARG A 103 16.96 -17.21 -2.81
#